data_AF-A0A918YTJ5-F1
#
_entry.id   AF-A0A918YTJ5-F1
#
_cell.length_a   1.000
_cell.length_b   1.000
_cell.length_c   1.000
_cell.angle_alpha   90.00
_cell.angle_beta   90.00
_cell.angle_gamma   90.00
#
_symmetry.space_group_name_H-M   'P 1'
#
loop_
_entity.id
_entity.type
_entity.pdbx_description
1 polymer ?
#
loop_
_entity_poly.entity_id
_entity_poly.type
_entity_poly.pdbx_seq_one_letter_code
_entity_poly.pdbx_strand_id
1 'polypeptide(L)'
;MAGRPYDRDPARHRDRPDGDKSDLTFDVWTVNPDGTPKAHVDTDKNQYGMPVSGYVKSGERASATIDYGYLHPGWTYAFRTSAFDGSLYEQTWSPWATFTVRDHAVDVTLPEPDKDAPAVDLAKYQEPQVSNDHVNSSPGNPDSLSRNKLPTPLGKGCKETGDKIYCATVGKPADMTPDERAHVAKGLRAIGASSLVSWCDGAAVGKDYIKRTEGCVKKANEITNTVYTKLPNGETWPVGRAVFASRSRSRRPSTRTPSPSKCTTSAPTWSPPPTWSTTGVDYHDTTATFTHTVTGVTAGNVVPVQLIWEWNGTVPDQVPDAFPDGNIGNSVPDLDIRCDAVATATPGCVFSAYKLTWVMNFKKFPAAVAHAWMTQAKLPNHPGSKPADEPLLYLPAKGSASGRTPTQNRGVICPSGWAAKSGNPDTTTLPGNTPKNNDPRSCDEFCYASAANSGGMPAPDGLNPVSSGDQCVQTYSPTGTTPPSSQGAAQPQRP
;
A
#
# COMPACT_ATOMS: atom_id res chain seq x y z
N MET A 1 -54.94 54.89 42.73
CA MET A 1 -56.30 54.54 43.22
C MET A 1 -56.37 53.03 43.34
N ALA A 2 -56.81 52.51 44.48
CA ALA A 2 -56.89 51.08 44.78
C ALA A 2 -58.33 50.55 44.70
N GLY A 3 -58.45 49.28 44.31
CA GLY A 3 -59.59 48.38 44.60
C GLY A 3 -60.49 48.07 43.39
N ARG A 4 -60.76 46.82 42.99
CA ARG A 4 -60.60 45.51 43.66
C ARG A 4 -60.35 44.34 42.69
N PRO A 5 -59.87 43.18 43.20
CA PRO A 5 -59.43 41.97 42.48
C PRO A 5 -60.39 40.77 42.61
N TYR A 6 -60.09 39.68 41.89
CA TYR A 6 -60.46 38.25 42.00
C TYR A 6 -60.90 37.69 40.62
N ASP A 7 -60.45 36.55 40.10
CA ASP A 7 -59.79 35.41 40.74
C ASP A 7 -58.97 34.59 39.71
N ARG A 8 -57.87 33.97 40.17
CA ARG A 8 -57.10 32.98 39.41
C ARG A 8 -57.75 31.61 39.59
N ASP A 9 -58.04 30.92 38.50
CA ASP A 9 -58.09 29.45 38.51
C ASP A 9 -56.79 28.91 37.90
N PRO A 10 -55.87 28.32 38.69
CA PRO A 10 -54.64 27.74 38.18
C PRO A 10 -54.82 26.28 37.68
N ALA A 11 -56.04 25.77 37.51
CA ALA A 11 -56.28 24.36 37.20
C ALA A 11 -56.55 24.01 35.72
N ARG A 12 -56.28 24.90 34.75
CA ARG A 12 -56.46 24.59 33.30
C ARG A 12 -55.23 24.85 32.41
N HIS A 13 -54.05 24.44 32.86
CA HIS A 13 -52.99 24.00 31.94
C HIS A 13 -52.56 22.60 32.35
N ARG A 14 -53.46 21.63 32.13
CA ARG A 14 -53.01 20.25 31.92
C ARG A 14 -52.53 20.19 30.48
N ASP A 15 -51.24 19.94 30.31
CA ASP A 15 -50.65 19.42 29.08
C ASP A 15 -51.57 18.32 28.52
N ARG A 16 -52.39 18.68 27.53
CA ARG A 16 -52.89 17.68 26.60
C ARG A 16 -51.80 17.56 25.54
N PRO A 17 -51.35 16.35 25.20
CA PRO A 17 -50.63 16.13 23.97
C PRO A 17 -51.64 16.27 22.83
N ASP A 18 -52.04 17.51 22.54
CA ASP A 18 -52.70 17.82 21.29
C ASP A 18 -51.66 17.45 20.24
N GLY A 19 -51.95 16.44 19.42
CA GLY A 19 -50.99 15.79 18.50
C GLY A 19 -50.49 16.71 17.37
N ASP A 20 -50.63 18.01 17.57
CA ASP A 20 -50.23 19.10 16.72
C ASP A 20 -48.71 19.09 16.60
N LYS A 21 -48.27 19.30 15.37
CA LYS A 21 -46.86 19.36 15.03
C LYS A 21 -46.56 20.77 14.58
N SER A 22 -45.34 21.20 14.85
CA SER A 22 -44.81 22.45 14.32
C SER A 22 -43.45 22.22 13.70
N ASP A 23 -43.13 22.96 12.65
CA ASP A 23 -41.75 23.16 12.26
C ASP A 23 -41.20 24.44 12.93
N LEU A 24 -39.87 24.57 12.93
CA LEU A 24 -39.17 25.76 13.42
C LEU A 24 -38.31 26.33 12.30
N THR A 25 -38.46 27.63 12.06
CA THR A 25 -37.51 28.44 11.27
C THR A 25 -36.39 28.93 12.17
N PHE A 26 -35.13 28.82 11.73
CA PHE A 26 -33.95 29.24 12.48
C PHE A 26 -33.34 30.50 11.83
N ASP A 27 -33.34 31.62 12.57
CA ASP A 27 -32.76 32.90 12.13
C ASP A 27 -31.39 33.09 12.80
N VAL A 28 -30.32 33.13 12.01
CA VAL A 28 -28.92 33.14 12.49
C VAL A 28 -28.25 34.48 12.19
N TRP A 29 -27.55 35.02 13.18
CA TRP A 29 -26.95 36.34 13.15
C TRP A 29 -25.50 36.29 13.67
N THR A 30 -24.63 37.12 13.09
CA THR A 30 -23.35 37.48 13.71
C THR A 30 -23.58 38.24 15.02
N VAL A 31 -22.59 38.25 15.91
CA VAL A 31 -22.68 38.96 17.20
C VAL A 31 -21.70 40.14 17.29
N ASN A 32 -22.06 41.13 18.10
CA ASN A 32 -21.16 42.14 18.62
C ASN A 32 -20.22 41.54 19.69
N PRO A 33 -19.14 42.23 20.09
CA PRO A 33 -18.25 41.76 21.16
C PRO A 33 -18.95 41.48 22.50
N ASP A 34 -20.11 42.08 22.75
CA ASP A 34 -20.95 41.86 23.94
C ASP A 34 -21.94 40.68 23.80
N GLY A 35 -21.88 39.94 22.68
CA GLY A 35 -22.76 38.80 22.39
C GLY A 35 -24.13 39.18 21.82
N THR A 36 -24.43 40.47 21.63
CA THR A 36 -25.72 40.89 21.07
C THR A 36 -25.78 40.65 19.55
N PRO A 37 -26.95 40.29 18.99
CA PRO A 37 -27.10 40.08 17.54
C PRO A 37 -26.77 41.35 16.75
N LYS A 38 -26.01 41.20 15.66
CA LYS A 38 -25.48 42.29 14.84
C LYS A 38 -26.04 42.30 13.42
N ALA A 39 -25.82 41.25 12.65
CA ALA A 39 -26.29 41.16 11.26
C ALA A 39 -26.70 39.73 10.89
N HIS A 40 -27.78 39.60 10.13
CA HIS A 40 -28.30 38.35 9.60
C HIS A 40 -27.26 37.61 8.74
N VAL A 41 -27.27 36.28 8.82
CA VAL A 41 -26.43 35.37 8.04
C VAL A 41 -27.34 34.46 7.23
N ASP A 42 -27.26 34.56 5.91
CA ASP A 42 -27.95 33.64 5.01
C ASP A 42 -27.31 32.24 5.17
N THR A 43 -28.04 31.33 5.80
CA THR A 43 -27.61 29.97 6.14
C THR A 43 -28.32 28.88 5.32
N ASP A 44 -29.21 29.29 4.41
CA ASP A 44 -29.93 28.42 3.48
C ASP A 44 -30.06 29.12 2.10
N LYS A 45 -30.31 28.34 1.03
CA LYS A 45 -30.49 28.87 -0.33
C LYS A 45 -31.91 29.29 -0.65
N ASN A 46 -32.85 29.05 0.25
CA ASN A 46 -34.21 29.53 0.10
C ASN A 46 -34.25 31.06 0.12
N GLN A 47 -35.38 31.62 -0.32
CA GLN A 47 -35.57 33.07 -0.47
C GLN A 47 -35.43 33.89 0.83
N TYR A 48 -35.37 33.23 1.98
CA TYR A 48 -35.27 33.87 3.30
C TYR A 48 -33.93 33.63 3.98
N GLY A 49 -33.02 32.83 3.42
CA GLY A 49 -31.71 32.55 4.01
C GLY A 49 -31.77 31.77 5.33
N MET A 50 -32.92 31.19 5.70
CA MET A 50 -33.14 30.58 7.02
C MET A 50 -33.50 29.09 6.88
N PRO A 51 -32.79 28.17 7.54
CA PRO A 51 -33.13 26.76 7.49
C PRO A 51 -34.37 26.48 8.35
N VAL A 52 -35.18 25.52 7.90
CA VAL A 52 -36.45 25.13 8.54
C VAL A 52 -36.37 23.65 8.91
N SER A 53 -36.82 23.28 10.11
CA SER A 53 -36.87 21.87 10.52
C SER A 53 -37.99 21.11 9.81
N GLY A 54 -38.00 19.78 9.97
CA GLY A 54 -39.24 19.02 9.80
C GLY A 54 -40.26 19.32 10.90
N TYR A 55 -41.52 18.94 10.67
CA TYR A 55 -42.58 18.98 11.68
C TYR A 55 -42.31 18.01 12.83
N VAL A 56 -42.25 18.53 14.06
CA VAL A 56 -42.06 17.77 15.29
C VAL A 56 -43.25 17.94 16.22
N LYS A 57 -43.51 16.97 17.10
CA LYS A 57 -44.57 17.10 18.10
C LYS A 57 -44.15 18.08 19.19
N SER A 58 -45.13 18.66 19.87
CA SER A 58 -44.89 19.46 21.08
C SER A 58 -44.01 18.71 22.08
N GLY A 59 -42.92 19.35 22.54
CA GLY A 59 -41.93 18.78 23.46
C GLY A 59 -40.80 17.97 22.81
N GLU A 60 -40.86 17.68 21.50
CA GLU A 60 -39.77 17.02 20.77
C GLU A 60 -38.71 18.02 20.26
N ARG A 61 -37.51 17.52 19.96
CA ARG A 61 -36.42 18.36 19.44
C ARG A 61 -36.59 18.60 17.94
N ALA A 62 -36.78 19.86 17.56
CA ALA A 62 -36.59 20.31 16.20
C ALA A 62 -35.11 20.50 15.87
N SER A 63 -34.71 20.16 14.66
CA SER A 63 -33.35 20.34 14.16
C SER A 63 -33.36 20.76 12.70
N ALA A 64 -32.43 21.63 12.33
CA ALA A 64 -32.15 21.95 10.94
C ALA A 64 -30.64 21.79 10.66
N THR A 65 -30.31 21.45 9.42
CA THR A 65 -28.93 21.25 8.98
C THR A 65 -28.47 22.48 8.22
N ILE A 66 -27.32 23.04 8.59
CA ILE A 66 -26.66 24.12 7.87
C ILE A 66 -25.48 23.51 7.13
N ASP A 67 -25.44 23.69 5.80
CA ASP A 67 -24.32 23.22 5.00
C ASP A 67 -23.01 23.92 5.42
N TYR A 68 -21.90 23.21 5.28
CA TYR A 68 -20.58 23.79 5.51
C TYR A 68 -20.36 25.01 4.60
N GLY A 69 -19.73 26.06 5.15
CA GLY A 69 -19.41 27.29 4.42
C GLY A 69 -20.27 28.50 4.77
N TYR A 70 -21.43 28.32 5.42
CA TYR A 70 -22.26 29.44 5.88
C TYR A 70 -21.81 30.02 7.24
N LEU A 71 -21.21 29.20 8.09
CA LEU A 71 -20.73 29.60 9.42
C LEU A 71 -19.24 29.31 9.58
N HIS A 72 -18.51 30.21 10.20
CA HIS A 72 -17.07 30.11 10.39
C HIS A 72 -16.73 29.39 11.72
N PRO A 73 -15.80 28.42 11.71
CA PRO A 73 -15.25 27.82 12.93
C PRO A 73 -14.66 28.87 13.88
N GLY A 74 -14.79 28.64 15.18
CA GLY A 74 -14.33 29.55 16.23
C GLY A 74 -15.21 30.78 16.45
N TRP A 75 -16.17 31.06 15.56
CA TRP A 75 -17.03 32.22 15.67
C TRP A 75 -18.25 31.94 16.53
N THR A 76 -18.62 32.95 17.31
CA THR A 76 -19.89 32.99 18.03
C THR A 76 -20.96 33.63 17.14
N TYR A 77 -22.14 33.01 17.12
CA TYR A 77 -23.34 33.50 16.45
C TYR A 77 -24.49 33.55 17.45
N ALA A 78 -25.49 34.38 17.15
CA ALA A 78 -26.78 34.36 17.82
C ALA A 78 -27.80 33.68 16.91
N PHE A 79 -28.74 32.95 17.49
CA PHE A 79 -29.90 32.45 16.78
C PHE A 79 -31.17 32.63 17.60
N ARG A 80 -32.29 32.60 16.89
CA ARG A 80 -33.64 32.53 17.45
C ARG A 80 -34.52 31.70 16.52
N THR A 81 -35.66 31.28 17.02
CA THR A 81 -36.59 30.43 16.27
C THR A 81 -38.01 30.99 16.25
N SER A 82 -38.74 30.72 15.18
CA SER A 82 -40.19 30.94 15.10
C SER A 82 -40.86 29.63 14.69
N ALA A 83 -41.95 29.28 15.37
CA ALA A 83 -42.68 28.05 15.11
C ALA A 83 -43.81 28.29 14.10
N PHE A 84 -44.09 27.28 13.27
CA PHE A 84 -45.22 27.24 12.35
C PHE A 84 -45.96 25.92 12.50
N ASP A 85 -47.27 25.98 12.77
CA ASP A 85 -48.11 24.80 13.05
C ASP A 85 -48.78 24.21 11.79
N GLY A 86 -48.45 24.73 10.60
CA GLY A 86 -49.12 24.38 9.34
C GLY A 86 -50.20 25.36 8.91
N SER A 87 -50.60 26.29 9.80
CA SER A 87 -51.63 27.30 9.53
C SER A 87 -51.18 28.71 9.86
N LEU A 88 -50.45 28.91 10.97
CA LEU A 88 -50.01 30.21 11.45
C LEU A 88 -48.58 30.15 11.97
N TYR A 89 -47.86 31.25 11.75
CA TYR A 89 -46.59 31.50 12.43
C TYR A 89 -46.87 32.10 13.80
N GLU A 90 -46.04 31.73 14.77
CA GLU A 90 -45.96 32.45 16.03
C GLU A 90 -45.65 33.93 15.77
N GLN A 91 -46.43 34.82 16.40
CA GLN A 91 -46.27 36.26 16.22
C GLN A 91 -45.01 36.79 16.90
N THR A 92 -44.44 36.00 17.82
CA THR A 92 -43.26 36.37 18.60
C THR A 92 -42.16 35.34 18.41
N TRP A 93 -40.98 35.81 18.03
CA TRP A 93 -39.80 34.98 17.96
C TRP A 93 -39.31 34.58 19.37
N SER A 94 -38.61 33.45 19.45
CA SER A 94 -37.92 33.07 20.69
C SER A 94 -36.92 34.16 21.13
N PRO A 95 -36.56 34.20 22.42
CA PRO A 95 -35.38 34.92 22.86
C PRO A 95 -34.14 34.49 22.08
N TRP A 96 -33.16 35.40 21.99
CA TRP A 96 -31.87 35.10 21.39
C TRP A 96 -31.07 34.13 22.26
N ALA A 97 -30.43 33.17 21.61
CA ALA A 97 -29.44 32.30 22.21
C ALA A 97 -28.15 32.37 21.40
N THR A 98 -26.99 32.30 22.05
CA THR A 98 -25.69 32.27 21.37
C THR A 98 -25.14 30.86 21.28
N PHE A 99 -24.46 30.55 20.19
CA PHE A 99 -23.66 29.34 20.03
C PHE A 99 -22.32 29.67 19.40
N THR A 100 -21.30 28.87 19.70
CA THR A 100 -19.99 28.99 19.07
C THR A 100 -19.75 27.77 18.20
N VAL A 101 -19.42 28.00 16.93
CA VAL A 101 -18.98 26.93 16.05
C VAL A 101 -17.62 26.48 16.57
N ARG A 102 -17.46 25.19 16.85
CA ARG A 102 -16.19 24.67 17.37
C ARG A 102 -15.03 25.08 16.45
N ASP A 103 -13.92 25.49 17.05
CA ASP A 103 -12.67 25.73 16.35
C ASP A 103 -12.23 24.48 15.57
N HIS A 104 -11.35 24.69 14.59
CA HIS A 104 -10.65 23.59 13.94
C HIS A 104 -9.97 22.72 15.00
N ALA A 105 -10.18 21.40 14.93
CA ALA A 105 -9.68 20.50 15.96
C ALA A 105 -8.13 20.54 16.08
N VAL A 106 -7.42 20.89 15.00
CA VAL A 106 -5.95 20.99 14.94
C VAL A 106 -5.53 21.96 13.83
N ASP A 107 -4.73 22.97 14.18
CA ASP A 107 -3.95 23.77 13.21
C ASP A 107 -2.49 23.29 13.19
N VAL A 108 -1.92 23.12 12.00
CA VAL A 108 -0.53 22.70 11.81
C VAL A 108 0.18 23.63 10.84
N THR A 109 1.32 24.19 11.25
CA THR A 109 2.18 24.95 10.36
C THR A 109 3.06 23.99 9.55
N LEU A 110 2.97 24.08 8.23
CA LEU A 110 3.80 23.32 7.29
C LEU A 110 4.86 24.25 6.66
N PRO A 111 6.00 23.71 6.20
CA PRO A 111 6.96 24.51 5.44
C PRO A 111 6.34 24.97 4.11
N GLU A 112 6.81 26.10 3.60
CA GLU A 112 6.43 26.59 2.27
C GLU A 112 6.82 25.59 1.17
N PRO A 113 5.96 25.34 0.16
CA PRO A 113 6.28 24.45 -0.95
C PRO A 113 7.50 24.90 -1.77
N ASP A 114 8.48 24.00 -1.89
CA ASP A 114 9.59 24.15 -2.83
C ASP A 114 9.21 23.59 -4.20
N LYS A 115 8.70 24.47 -5.06
CA LYS A 115 8.31 24.18 -6.45
C LYS A 115 9.47 23.66 -7.31
N ASP A 116 10.71 23.96 -6.94
CA ASP A 116 11.92 23.57 -7.65
C ASP A 116 12.53 22.27 -7.07
N ALA A 117 11.92 21.70 -6.01
CA ALA A 117 12.35 20.43 -5.45
C ALA A 117 12.34 19.32 -6.51
N PRO A 118 13.43 18.51 -6.60
CA PRO A 118 13.55 17.45 -7.57
C PRO A 118 12.54 16.33 -7.30
N ALA A 119 12.25 15.53 -8.32
CA ALA A 119 11.46 14.31 -8.16
C ALA A 119 12.15 13.37 -7.16
N VAL A 120 11.34 12.69 -6.34
CA VAL A 120 11.85 11.69 -5.39
C VAL A 120 12.32 10.47 -6.18
N ASP A 121 13.58 10.07 -5.97
CA ASP A 121 14.09 8.80 -6.49
C ASP A 121 13.55 7.65 -5.63
N LEU A 122 12.45 7.08 -6.06
CA LEU A 122 11.74 6.01 -5.37
C LEU A 122 12.54 4.72 -5.27
N ALA A 123 13.54 4.50 -6.15
CA ALA A 123 14.38 3.31 -6.07
C ALA A 123 15.24 3.31 -4.79
N LYS A 124 15.61 4.49 -4.28
CA LYS A 124 16.38 4.63 -3.03
C LYS A 124 15.60 4.22 -1.78
N TYR A 125 14.27 4.27 -1.84
CA TYR A 125 13.39 3.92 -0.72
C TYR A 125 12.88 2.48 -0.78
N GLN A 126 13.31 1.71 -1.79
CA GLN A 126 13.01 0.28 -1.85
C GLN A 126 13.94 -0.49 -0.91
N GLU A 127 13.35 -1.02 0.16
CA GLU A 127 14.00 -1.95 1.07
C GLU A 127 13.79 -3.40 0.62
N PRO A 128 14.74 -4.32 0.87
CA PRO A 128 14.53 -5.74 0.67
C PRO A 128 13.37 -6.26 1.52
N GLN A 129 12.43 -6.97 0.91
CA GLN A 129 11.34 -7.66 1.59
C GLN A 129 11.63 -9.15 1.62
N VAL A 130 11.25 -9.82 2.71
CA VAL A 130 11.36 -11.28 2.82
C VAL A 130 10.30 -11.90 1.91
N SER A 131 10.73 -12.84 1.07
CA SER A 131 9.87 -13.74 0.31
C SER A 131 9.28 -14.76 1.28
N ASN A 132 7.95 -14.85 1.35
CA ASN A 132 7.23 -15.76 2.24
C ASN A 132 7.25 -17.19 1.71
N ASP A 133 7.28 -17.37 0.40
CA ASP A 133 7.34 -18.67 -0.23
C ASP A 133 8.73 -19.01 -0.75
N HIS A 134 9.08 -20.28 -0.55
CA HIS A 134 10.36 -20.86 -0.89
C HIS A 134 10.43 -21.17 -2.38
N VAL A 135 11.66 -21.30 -2.90
CA VAL A 135 11.91 -22.14 -4.08
C VAL A 135 11.29 -23.50 -3.80
N ASN A 136 10.07 -23.72 -4.32
CA ASN A 136 9.37 -24.97 -4.13
C ASN A 136 10.09 -26.00 -4.99
N SER A 137 10.65 -27.03 -4.35
CA SER A 137 10.84 -28.31 -5.03
C SER A 137 9.46 -28.71 -5.55
N SER A 138 9.26 -28.56 -6.86
CA SER A 138 7.95 -28.56 -7.53
C SER A 138 7.03 -29.68 -6.99
N PRO A 139 5.78 -29.38 -6.56
CA PRO A 139 4.82 -30.39 -6.10
C PRO A 139 4.36 -31.38 -7.19
N GLY A 140 4.77 -31.18 -8.44
CA GLY A 140 4.32 -31.97 -9.60
C GLY A 140 5.39 -32.84 -10.25
N ASN A 141 6.64 -32.86 -9.75
CA ASN A 141 7.64 -33.80 -10.26
C ASN A 141 7.84 -34.96 -9.26
N PRO A 142 7.45 -36.21 -9.59
CA PRO A 142 7.72 -37.39 -8.78
C PRO A 142 9.23 -37.71 -8.62
N ASP A 143 10.10 -36.83 -9.11
CA ASP A 143 11.56 -36.90 -8.97
C ASP A 143 12.15 -35.80 -8.05
N SER A 144 11.32 -35.08 -7.27
CA SER A 144 11.82 -34.29 -6.14
C SER A 144 12.24 -35.24 -5.00
N LEU A 145 13.51 -35.67 -5.05
CA LEU A 145 14.12 -36.67 -4.16
C LEU A 145 14.12 -36.22 -2.69
N SER A 146 13.02 -36.47 -1.98
CA SER A 146 12.89 -36.25 -0.54
C SER A 146 13.12 -37.56 0.24
N ARG A 147 14.22 -37.54 1.01
CA ARG A 147 14.57 -38.18 2.31
C ARG A 147 13.96 -39.52 2.77
N ASN A 148 14.90 -40.35 3.23
CA ASN A 148 14.82 -41.56 4.07
C ASN A 148 14.38 -42.86 3.40
N LYS A 149 15.35 -43.58 2.80
CA LYS A 149 16.05 -44.75 3.38
C LYS A 149 16.93 -45.37 2.28
N LEU A 150 18.24 -45.24 2.39
CA LEU A 150 19.20 -46.10 1.66
C LEU A 150 19.72 -47.12 2.69
N PRO A 151 19.96 -48.41 2.39
CA PRO A 151 20.03 -49.12 1.10
C PRO A 151 19.04 -50.33 1.05
N THR A 152 18.84 -51.13 0.00
CA THR A 152 19.52 -51.23 -1.30
C THR A 152 18.50 -51.74 -2.35
N PRO A 153 18.70 -51.38 -3.62
CA PRO A 153 19.93 -50.74 -4.04
C PRO A 153 19.76 -49.34 -4.56
N LEU A 154 19.23 -48.43 -3.73
CA LEU A 154 19.66 -47.02 -3.65
C LEU A 154 18.71 -45.93 -4.18
N GLY A 155 17.45 -46.24 -4.53
CA GLY A 155 16.40 -45.22 -4.75
C GLY A 155 16.46 -44.46 -6.10
N LYS A 156 15.52 -43.53 -6.34
CA LYS A 156 15.25 -42.87 -7.63
C LYS A 156 16.33 -41.90 -8.17
N GLY A 157 17.47 -41.74 -7.49
CA GLY A 157 18.46 -40.69 -7.78
C GLY A 157 19.87 -41.20 -8.10
N CYS A 158 20.01 -42.46 -8.53
CA CYS A 158 21.32 -43.08 -8.79
C CYS A 158 21.44 -43.63 -10.22
N LYS A 159 22.65 -43.57 -10.79
CA LYS A 159 23.03 -44.15 -12.08
C LYS A 159 24.19 -45.13 -11.89
N GLU A 160 24.04 -46.36 -12.36
CA GLU A 160 25.11 -47.36 -12.36
C GLU A 160 25.94 -47.26 -13.65
N THR A 161 27.26 -47.39 -13.55
CA THR A 161 28.15 -47.53 -14.71
C THR A 161 29.36 -48.38 -14.34
N GLY A 162 29.46 -49.56 -14.93
CA GLY A 162 30.50 -50.54 -14.59
C GLY A 162 30.38 -50.99 -13.13
N ASP A 163 31.48 -50.87 -12.38
CA ASP A 163 31.56 -51.16 -10.95
C ASP A 163 31.23 -49.95 -10.07
N LYS A 164 30.80 -48.82 -10.65
CA LYS A 164 30.48 -47.58 -9.91
C LYS A 164 28.99 -47.26 -9.92
N ILE A 165 28.53 -46.62 -8.85
CA ILE A 165 27.17 -46.10 -8.71
C ILE A 165 27.26 -44.62 -8.30
N TYR A 166 26.66 -43.75 -9.09
CA TYR A 166 26.65 -42.31 -8.90
C TYR A 166 25.27 -41.89 -8.41
N CYS A 167 25.18 -41.41 -7.18
CA CYS A 167 23.93 -41.00 -6.56
C CYS A 167 23.93 -39.50 -6.30
N ALA A 168 22.78 -38.87 -6.49
CA ALA A 168 22.57 -37.46 -6.25
C ALA A 168 21.28 -37.20 -5.49
N THR A 169 21.30 -36.25 -4.56
CA THR A 169 20.12 -35.86 -3.77
C THR A 169 20.07 -34.36 -3.54
N VAL A 170 18.86 -33.80 -3.52
CA VAL A 170 18.62 -32.41 -3.15
C VAL A 170 18.04 -32.37 -1.73
N GLY A 171 18.84 -31.91 -0.77
CA GLY A 171 18.52 -31.83 0.66
C GLY A 171 18.11 -30.42 1.11
N LYS A 172 17.86 -30.29 2.42
CA LYS A 172 17.73 -28.98 3.10
C LYS A 172 19.06 -28.65 3.79
N PRO A 173 19.39 -27.37 4.02
CA PRO A 173 20.57 -26.96 4.80
C PRO A 173 20.72 -27.60 6.19
N ALA A 174 19.64 -28.14 6.76
CA ALA A 174 19.67 -28.87 8.02
C ALA A 174 20.35 -30.24 7.91
N ASP A 175 20.44 -30.81 6.70
CA ASP A 175 21.02 -32.12 6.42
C ASP A 175 22.58 -32.07 6.37
N MET A 176 23.15 -30.87 6.23
CA MET A 176 24.59 -30.60 6.29
C MET A 176 25.19 -30.88 7.69
N THR A 177 26.48 -31.19 7.75
CA THR A 177 27.28 -31.19 8.99
C THR A 177 27.50 -29.75 9.50
N PRO A 178 27.89 -29.56 10.78
CA PRO A 178 28.23 -28.23 11.29
C PRO A 178 29.30 -27.50 10.48
N ASP A 179 30.34 -28.21 10.04
CA ASP A 179 31.45 -27.63 9.26
C ASP A 179 31.01 -27.26 7.85
N GLU A 180 30.22 -28.11 7.19
CA GLU A 180 29.60 -27.80 5.89
C GLU A 180 28.70 -26.57 6.00
N ARG A 181 27.86 -26.48 7.03
CA ARG A 181 27.03 -25.28 7.27
C ARG A 181 27.87 -24.03 7.48
N ALA A 182 28.96 -24.13 8.25
CA ALA A 182 29.84 -22.99 8.49
C ALA A 182 30.52 -22.54 7.19
N HIS A 183 30.97 -23.49 6.36
CA HIS A 183 31.56 -23.20 5.06
C HIS A 183 30.55 -22.58 4.09
N VAL A 184 29.36 -23.17 3.96
CA VAL A 184 28.27 -22.65 3.12
C VAL A 184 27.85 -21.26 3.61
N ALA A 185 27.67 -21.05 4.90
CA ALA A 185 27.36 -19.72 5.44
C ALA A 185 28.46 -18.69 5.13
N LYS A 186 29.74 -19.10 5.14
CA LYS A 186 30.87 -18.25 4.74
C LYS A 186 30.80 -17.91 3.25
N GLY A 187 30.62 -18.90 2.36
CA GLY A 187 30.45 -18.68 0.92
C GLY A 187 29.22 -17.81 0.59
N LEU A 188 28.10 -18.03 1.31
CA LEU A 188 26.87 -17.23 1.20
C LEU A 188 27.04 -15.78 1.65
N ARG A 189 28.03 -15.49 2.49
CA ARG A 189 28.42 -14.14 2.93
C ARG A 189 29.55 -13.54 2.10
N ALA A 190 30.33 -14.37 1.38
CA ALA A 190 31.48 -13.92 0.63
C ALA A 190 31.09 -12.90 -0.44
N ILE A 191 31.80 -11.77 -0.43
CA ILE A 191 31.61 -10.64 -1.34
C ILE A 191 32.42 -10.92 -2.60
N GLY A 192 31.74 -11.10 -3.73
CA GLY A 192 32.41 -11.06 -5.03
C GLY A 192 32.78 -9.61 -5.37
N ALA A 193 33.93 -9.39 -6.02
CA ALA A 193 34.46 -8.07 -6.37
C ALA A 193 33.53 -7.20 -7.25
N SER A 194 32.42 -7.76 -7.73
CA SER A 194 31.34 -7.05 -8.43
C SER A 194 29.99 -7.71 -8.11
N SER A 195 29.51 -7.54 -6.88
CA SER A 195 28.20 -8.05 -6.46
C SER A 195 27.09 -7.53 -7.38
N LEU A 196 26.44 -8.43 -8.13
CA LEU A 196 25.33 -8.09 -9.04
C LEU A 196 24.21 -7.34 -8.32
N VAL A 197 23.99 -7.67 -7.04
CA VAL A 197 22.99 -7.08 -6.14
C VAL A 197 23.69 -6.71 -4.82
N SER A 198 24.13 -5.46 -4.69
CA SER A 198 25.03 -5.02 -3.61
C SER A 198 24.45 -5.19 -2.20
N TRP A 199 23.14 -5.02 -2.02
CA TRP A 199 22.50 -5.20 -0.71
C TRP A 199 22.34 -6.67 -0.32
N CYS A 200 22.46 -7.61 -1.27
CA CYS A 200 22.31 -9.03 -0.99
C CYS A 200 23.40 -9.48 -0.02
N ASP A 201 24.63 -8.96 -0.09
CA ASP A 201 25.74 -9.35 0.77
C ASP A 201 25.39 -9.21 2.27
N GLY A 202 24.74 -8.11 2.66
CA GLY A 202 24.31 -7.85 4.04
C GLY A 202 23.04 -8.57 4.50
N ALA A 203 22.29 -9.21 3.60
CA ALA A 203 21.05 -9.89 3.96
C ALA A 203 21.32 -11.18 4.76
N ALA A 204 20.45 -11.53 5.71
CA ALA A 204 20.64 -12.70 6.54
C ALA A 204 20.50 -14.01 5.73
N VAL A 205 21.34 -15.00 6.04
CA VAL A 205 21.30 -16.34 5.43
C VAL A 205 20.04 -17.10 5.86
N GLY A 206 19.51 -17.97 4.99
CA GLY A 206 18.36 -18.82 5.29
C GLY A 206 16.99 -18.21 4.94
N LYS A 207 16.99 -17.01 4.37
CA LYS A 207 15.80 -16.34 3.83
C LYS A 207 16.06 -15.90 2.40
N ASP A 208 14.98 -15.74 1.65
CA ASP A 208 15.02 -15.15 0.32
C ASP A 208 14.44 -13.75 0.38
N TYR A 209 14.99 -12.85 -0.45
CA TYR A 209 14.65 -11.44 -0.42
C TYR A 209 14.42 -10.90 -1.82
N ILE A 210 13.46 -9.99 -1.93
CA ILE A 210 13.14 -9.29 -3.16
C ILE A 210 13.09 -7.78 -2.94
N LYS A 211 13.58 -7.05 -3.93
CA LYS A 211 13.16 -5.69 -4.26
C LYS A 211 12.36 -5.74 -5.56
N ARG A 212 11.84 -4.60 -6.02
CA ARG A 212 11.06 -4.53 -7.26
C ARG A 212 11.77 -5.14 -8.46
N THR A 213 13.08 -4.94 -8.59
CA THR A 213 13.88 -5.34 -9.77
C THR A 213 15.13 -6.16 -9.44
N GLU A 214 15.28 -6.56 -8.18
CA GLU A 214 16.45 -7.27 -7.68
C GLU A 214 16.02 -8.39 -6.73
N GLY A 215 16.64 -9.55 -6.84
CA GLY A 215 16.34 -10.73 -6.02
C GLY A 215 17.62 -11.29 -5.41
N CYS A 216 17.50 -11.84 -4.20
CA CYS A 216 18.58 -12.42 -3.42
C CYS A 216 18.07 -13.69 -2.74
N VAL A 217 18.38 -14.84 -3.33
CA VAL A 217 18.07 -16.16 -2.79
C VAL A 217 19.25 -16.59 -1.93
N LYS A 218 19.05 -16.59 -0.61
CA LYS A 218 20.06 -17.02 0.37
C LYS A 218 19.61 -18.23 1.17
N LYS A 219 18.46 -18.80 0.82
CA LYS A 219 18.07 -20.13 1.25
C LYS A 219 18.67 -21.14 0.28
N ALA A 220 19.87 -21.64 0.60
CA ALA A 220 20.55 -22.62 -0.24
C ALA A 220 19.81 -23.96 -0.21
N ASN A 221 19.72 -24.63 -1.36
CA ASN A 221 19.39 -26.05 -1.40
C ASN A 221 20.72 -26.82 -1.43
N GLU A 222 20.80 -27.85 -0.61
CA GLU A 222 21.96 -28.73 -0.57
C GLU A 222 21.87 -29.74 -1.71
N ILE A 223 22.96 -29.94 -2.45
CA ILE A 223 23.08 -31.03 -3.42
C ILE A 223 24.18 -31.94 -2.89
N THR A 224 23.83 -33.17 -2.53
CA THR A 224 24.81 -34.18 -2.13
C THR A 224 24.96 -35.21 -3.25
N ASN A 225 26.19 -35.32 -3.75
CA ASN A 225 26.63 -36.31 -4.72
C ASN A 225 27.51 -37.34 -4.01
N THR A 226 27.17 -38.62 -4.14
CA THR A 226 27.93 -39.73 -3.54
C THR A 226 28.24 -40.77 -4.60
N VAL A 227 29.49 -41.19 -4.64
CA VAL A 227 29.96 -42.27 -5.52
C VAL A 227 30.19 -43.50 -4.67
N TYR A 228 29.61 -44.62 -5.09
CA TYR A 228 29.84 -45.93 -4.51
C TYR A 228 30.59 -46.83 -5.49
N THR A 229 31.36 -47.78 -4.96
CA THR A 229 31.88 -48.92 -5.71
C THR A 229 31.08 -50.16 -5.34
N LYS A 230 30.79 -50.99 -6.34
CA LYS A 230 30.16 -52.30 -6.17
C LYS A 230 31.24 -53.35 -6.01
N LEU A 231 31.25 -54.01 -4.86
CA LEU A 231 32.15 -55.10 -4.55
C LEU A 231 31.67 -56.39 -5.25
N PRO A 232 32.57 -57.37 -5.51
CA PRO A 232 32.20 -58.63 -6.14
C PRO A 232 31.12 -59.43 -5.40
N ASN A 233 30.99 -59.23 -4.09
CA ASN A 233 29.96 -59.84 -3.24
C ASN A 233 28.59 -59.12 -3.33
N GLY A 234 28.46 -58.08 -4.17
CA GLY A 234 27.24 -57.28 -4.33
C GLY A 234 27.07 -56.15 -3.31
N GLU A 235 27.98 -56.01 -2.36
CA GLU A 235 27.98 -54.91 -1.38
C GLU A 235 28.44 -53.60 -2.02
N THR A 236 27.96 -52.46 -1.51
CA THR A 236 28.33 -51.14 -2.02
C THR A 236 29.10 -50.36 -0.96
N TRP A 237 30.23 -49.75 -1.36
CA TRP A 237 31.09 -48.97 -0.48
C TRP A 237 31.24 -47.52 -0.99
N PRO A 238 31.03 -46.49 -0.16
CA PRO A 238 31.20 -45.10 -0.58
C PRO A 238 32.69 -44.80 -0.81
N VAL A 239 33.02 -44.33 -2.02
CA VAL A 239 34.39 -44.00 -2.44
C VAL A 239 34.60 -42.51 -2.70
N GLY A 240 33.52 -41.72 -2.72
CA GLY A 240 33.61 -40.27 -2.83
C GLY A 240 32.30 -39.58 -2.45
N ARG A 241 32.39 -38.37 -1.90
CA ARG A 241 31.24 -37.52 -1.57
C ARG A 241 31.57 -36.07 -1.89
N ALA A 242 30.64 -35.37 -2.51
CA ALA A 242 30.70 -33.94 -2.78
C ALA A 242 29.37 -33.27 -2.36
N VAL A 243 29.48 -32.11 -1.73
CA VAL A 243 28.33 -31.34 -1.25
C VAL A 243 28.39 -29.95 -1.88
N PHE A 244 27.29 -29.54 -2.51
CA PHE A 244 27.15 -28.23 -3.14
C PHE A 244 25.99 -27.47 -2.50
N ALA A 245 26.12 -26.15 -2.47
CA ALA A 245 25.07 -25.25 -2.05
C ALA A 245 25.05 -24.06 -3.00
N SER A 246 23.87 -23.62 -3.42
CA SER A 246 23.72 -22.48 -4.32
C SER A 246 23.13 -21.26 -3.61
N ARG A 247 23.53 -20.07 -4.07
CA ARG A 247 22.78 -18.83 -3.88
C ARG A 247 22.53 -18.21 -5.24
N SER A 248 21.42 -17.51 -5.35
CA SER A 248 21.06 -16.82 -6.58
C SER A 248 20.95 -15.32 -6.31
N ARG A 249 21.55 -14.53 -7.19
CA ARG A 249 21.39 -13.08 -7.22
C ARG A 249 20.85 -12.74 -8.59
N SER A 250 19.78 -11.96 -8.61
CA SER A 250 19.11 -11.61 -9.85
C SER A 250 18.96 -10.10 -9.90
N ARG A 251 19.35 -9.51 -11.02
CA ARG A 251 19.17 -8.08 -11.28
C ARG A 251 18.79 -7.89 -12.74
N ARG A 252 17.93 -6.92 -12.98
CA ARG A 252 17.64 -6.43 -14.34
C ARG A 252 18.82 -5.59 -14.89
N PRO A 253 19.44 -5.95 -16.03
CA PRO A 253 20.34 -5.07 -16.77
C PRO A 253 19.55 -4.01 -17.59
N SER A 254 20.20 -2.90 -17.94
CA SER A 254 19.56 -1.75 -18.63
C SER A 254 19.37 -1.90 -20.14
N THR A 255 19.85 -2.99 -20.76
CA THR A 255 19.95 -3.10 -22.23
C THR A 255 18.80 -3.89 -22.88
N ARG A 256 18.48 -3.50 -24.12
CA ARG A 256 17.23 -3.80 -24.85
C ARG A 256 17.53 -4.53 -26.16
N THR A 257 16.88 -5.66 -26.43
CA THR A 257 16.90 -6.28 -27.77
C THR A 257 15.52 -6.84 -28.14
N PRO A 258 14.91 -6.41 -29.26
CA PRO A 258 13.65 -6.95 -29.74
C PRO A 258 13.85 -8.21 -30.60
N SER A 259 13.06 -9.26 -30.34
CA SER A 259 12.96 -10.49 -31.14
C SER A 259 11.57 -11.14 -30.89
N PRO A 260 11.08 -12.11 -31.69
CA PRO A 260 9.76 -12.72 -31.46
C PRO A 260 9.72 -13.54 -30.15
N SER A 261 8.54 -13.67 -29.56
CA SER A 261 8.26 -14.17 -28.19
C SER A 261 8.96 -15.49 -27.85
N LYS A 262 10.08 -15.39 -27.12
CA LYS A 262 10.79 -16.49 -26.47
C LYS A 262 11.40 -15.97 -25.17
N CYS A 263 11.35 -16.77 -24.09
CA CYS A 263 12.29 -16.62 -22.99
C CYS A 263 13.54 -17.41 -23.38
N THR A 264 14.70 -16.75 -23.49
CA THR A 264 15.97 -17.42 -23.77
C THR A 264 16.90 -17.28 -22.58
N THR A 265 17.72 -18.30 -22.35
CA THR A 265 18.73 -18.33 -21.29
C THR A 265 20.11 -18.44 -21.94
N SER A 266 21.04 -17.58 -21.58
CA SER A 266 22.43 -17.69 -22.05
C SER A 266 23.09 -18.94 -21.48
N ALA A 267 24.15 -19.42 -22.13
CA ALA A 267 25.07 -20.34 -21.47
C ALA A 267 25.64 -19.68 -20.19
N PRO A 268 25.91 -20.47 -19.13
CA PRO A 268 26.51 -19.95 -17.91
C PRO A 268 27.93 -19.45 -18.17
N THR A 269 28.25 -18.27 -17.63
CA THR A 269 29.63 -17.82 -17.49
C THR A 269 30.12 -18.13 -16.08
N TRP A 270 31.12 -18.99 -15.97
CA TRP A 270 31.67 -19.43 -14.68
C TRP A 270 32.90 -18.64 -14.26
N SER A 271 33.00 -18.32 -12.97
CA SER A 271 34.19 -17.71 -12.39
C SER A 271 34.32 -18.02 -10.89
N PRO A 272 35.44 -18.62 -10.43
CA PRO A 272 36.43 -19.36 -11.24
C PRO A 272 35.79 -20.56 -11.98
N PRO A 273 36.52 -21.28 -12.86
CA PRO A 273 36.01 -22.48 -13.53
C PRO A 273 35.39 -23.49 -12.54
N PRO A 274 34.31 -24.21 -12.93
CA PRO A 274 33.63 -25.17 -12.08
C PRO A 274 34.36 -26.51 -12.12
N THR A 275 35.55 -26.56 -11.53
CA THR A 275 36.39 -27.77 -11.50
C THR A 275 36.93 -27.99 -10.09
N TRP A 276 36.83 -29.24 -9.64
CA TRP A 276 37.11 -29.67 -8.28
C TRP A 276 38.24 -30.69 -8.24
N SER A 277 39.06 -30.67 -7.20
CA SER A 277 40.03 -31.74 -6.92
C SER A 277 39.31 -33.01 -6.48
N THR A 278 39.69 -34.15 -7.07
CA THR A 278 39.26 -35.48 -6.64
C THR A 278 40.13 -36.06 -5.52
N THR A 279 41.18 -35.34 -5.11
CA THR A 279 42.11 -35.75 -4.06
C THR A 279 41.98 -34.88 -2.82
N GLY A 280 41.77 -35.51 -1.65
CA GLY A 280 41.60 -34.83 -0.38
C GLY A 280 40.24 -34.13 -0.22
N VAL A 281 40.19 -33.16 0.70
CA VAL A 281 39.00 -32.30 0.92
C VAL A 281 39.21 -31.00 0.15
N ASP A 282 38.27 -30.68 -0.73
CA ASP A 282 38.27 -29.45 -1.54
C ASP A 282 37.13 -28.52 -1.11
N TYR A 283 37.50 -27.31 -0.69
CA TYR A 283 36.60 -26.22 -0.37
C TYR A 283 36.85 -25.04 -1.34
N HIS A 284 35.95 -24.83 -2.28
CA HIS A 284 36.02 -23.74 -3.26
C HIS A 284 34.62 -23.12 -3.41
N ASP A 285 34.60 -21.91 -3.94
CA ASP A 285 33.37 -21.23 -4.33
C ASP A 285 33.47 -20.91 -5.84
N THR A 286 32.42 -21.20 -6.60
CA THR A 286 32.31 -20.77 -8.00
C THR A 286 30.98 -20.07 -8.25
N THR A 287 30.96 -19.12 -9.19
CA THR A 287 29.76 -18.38 -9.58
C THR A 287 29.43 -18.64 -11.04
N ALA A 288 28.22 -19.12 -11.32
CA ALA A 288 27.63 -19.11 -12.65
C ALA A 288 26.76 -17.86 -12.84
N THR A 289 26.99 -17.14 -13.94
CA THR A 289 26.12 -16.02 -14.36
C THR A 289 25.31 -16.43 -15.59
N PHE A 290 23.98 -16.31 -15.49
CA PHE A 290 23.04 -16.52 -16.59
C PHE A 290 22.39 -15.18 -16.96
N THR A 291 22.16 -14.97 -18.26
CA THR A 291 21.34 -13.86 -18.77
C THR A 291 20.06 -14.42 -19.37
N HIS A 292 18.92 -14.03 -18.81
CA HIS A 292 17.61 -14.36 -19.35
C HIS A 292 17.08 -13.19 -20.19
N THR A 293 16.67 -13.46 -21.42
CA THR A 293 16.06 -12.46 -22.30
C THR A 293 14.59 -12.81 -22.53
N VAL A 294 13.72 -11.87 -22.19
CA VAL A 294 12.27 -12.00 -22.41
C VAL A 294 11.87 -11.06 -23.53
N THR A 295 11.24 -11.61 -24.56
CA THR A 295 10.78 -10.84 -25.72
C THR A 295 9.27 -10.98 -25.92
N GLY A 296 8.68 -10.15 -26.78
CA GLY A 296 7.23 -10.20 -27.07
C GLY A 296 6.33 -9.56 -26.01
N VAL A 297 6.89 -8.76 -25.11
CA VAL A 297 6.10 -7.92 -24.19
C VAL A 297 5.57 -6.71 -24.97
N THR A 298 4.26 -6.61 -25.11
CA THR A 298 3.54 -5.55 -25.83
C THR A 298 2.66 -4.76 -24.85
N ALA A 299 2.13 -3.62 -25.30
CA ALA A 299 1.22 -2.84 -24.47
C ALA A 299 -0.04 -3.67 -24.13
N GLY A 300 -0.35 -3.79 -22.84
CA GLY A 300 -1.55 -4.49 -22.37
C GLY A 300 -1.43 -6.00 -22.18
N ASN A 301 -0.26 -6.61 -22.41
CA ASN A 301 -0.02 -8.00 -22.02
C ASN A 301 0.89 -8.10 -20.78
N VAL A 302 0.74 -9.22 -20.07
CA VAL A 302 1.56 -9.60 -18.91
C VAL A 302 2.20 -10.95 -19.24
N VAL A 303 3.52 -11.03 -19.17
CA VAL A 303 4.29 -12.26 -19.38
C VAL A 303 4.85 -12.72 -18.04
N PRO A 304 4.32 -13.81 -17.45
CA PRO A 304 4.93 -14.42 -16.28
C PRO A 304 6.19 -15.19 -16.70
N VAL A 305 7.25 -15.09 -15.90
CA VAL A 305 8.52 -15.78 -16.09
C VAL A 305 8.86 -16.49 -14.79
N GLN A 306 8.86 -17.82 -14.88
CA GLN A 306 9.29 -18.71 -13.82
C GLN A 306 10.73 -19.14 -14.09
N LEU A 307 11.61 -19.00 -13.10
CA LEU A 307 12.96 -19.55 -13.16
C LEU A 307 12.92 -21.00 -12.65
N ILE A 308 13.63 -21.89 -13.34
CA ILE A 308 13.84 -23.28 -12.96
C ILE A 308 15.34 -23.49 -12.83
N TRP A 309 15.77 -24.09 -11.73
CA TRP A 309 17.17 -24.39 -11.49
C TRP A 309 17.42 -25.87 -11.69
N GLU A 310 18.28 -26.19 -12.66
CA GLU A 310 18.70 -27.54 -12.98
C GLU A 310 20.21 -27.65 -12.85
N TRP A 311 20.71 -28.83 -12.51
CA TRP A 311 22.13 -29.10 -12.43
C TRP A 311 22.45 -30.48 -13.01
N ASN A 312 23.68 -30.62 -13.48
CA ASN A 312 24.27 -31.88 -13.91
C ASN A 312 25.73 -31.95 -13.44
N GLY A 313 26.34 -33.13 -13.53
CA GLY A 313 27.70 -33.34 -13.06
C GLY A 313 28.42 -34.46 -13.81
N THR A 314 29.71 -34.26 -14.02
CA THR A 314 30.61 -35.23 -14.67
C THR A 314 31.82 -35.50 -13.79
N VAL A 315 32.38 -36.71 -13.90
CA VAL A 315 33.64 -37.07 -13.25
C VAL A 315 34.67 -37.34 -14.36
N PRO A 316 35.88 -36.76 -14.30
CA PRO A 316 36.93 -37.05 -15.26
C PRO A 316 37.19 -38.56 -15.35
N ASP A 317 37.38 -39.04 -16.58
CA ASP A 317 37.95 -40.35 -16.96
C ASP A 317 37.03 -41.54 -17.30
N GLN A 318 35.70 -41.56 -17.14
CA GLN A 318 34.94 -42.78 -17.55
C GLN A 318 33.50 -42.58 -18.03
N VAL A 319 32.75 -41.54 -17.63
CA VAL A 319 31.29 -41.48 -17.94
C VAL A 319 30.79 -40.03 -18.10
N PRO A 320 30.42 -39.59 -19.32
CA PRO A 320 29.61 -38.39 -19.51
C PRO A 320 28.29 -38.50 -18.74
N ASP A 321 27.87 -37.41 -18.11
CA ASP A 321 26.64 -37.33 -17.31
C ASP A 321 26.56 -38.44 -16.24
N ALA A 322 27.67 -38.61 -15.50
CA ALA A 322 27.81 -39.65 -14.49
C ALA A 322 26.71 -39.53 -13.42
N PHE A 323 26.35 -38.31 -13.04
CA PHE A 323 25.24 -38.04 -12.12
C PHE A 323 23.94 -37.79 -12.89
N PRO A 324 22.79 -38.27 -12.39
CA PRO A 324 21.50 -37.93 -12.98
C PRO A 324 21.24 -36.43 -12.85
N ASP A 325 20.65 -35.84 -13.89
CA ASP A 325 20.21 -34.44 -13.86
C ASP A 325 19.25 -34.22 -12.69
N GLY A 326 19.45 -33.12 -11.97
CA GLY A 326 18.63 -32.80 -10.81
C GLY A 326 17.98 -31.42 -10.92
N ASN A 327 16.77 -31.33 -10.36
CA ASN A 327 16.02 -30.09 -10.27
C ASN A 327 16.10 -29.54 -8.83
N ILE A 328 16.52 -28.28 -8.69
CA ILE A 328 16.73 -27.59 -7.40
C ILE A 328 15.46 -26.81 -6.99
N GLY A 329 14.45 -26.76 -7.85
CA GLY A 329 13.17 -26.11 -7.66
C GLY A 329 12.92 -24.99 -8.66
N ASN A 330 11.88 -24.21 -8.41
CA ASN A 330 11.45 -23.10 -9.26
C ASN A 330 11.10 -21.84 -8.44
N SER A 331 10.96 -20.70 -9.12
CA SER A 331 10.80 -19.37 -8.49
C SER A 331 9.43 -19.08 -7.86
N VAL A 332 8.54 -20.05 -7.70
CA VAL A 332 7.13 -19.75 -7.39
C VAL A 332 6.83 -19.62 -5.91
N PRO A 333 5.79 -18.84 -5.55
CA PRO A 333 5.22 -17.72 -6.33
C PRO A 333 6.01 -16.42 -6.18
N ASP A 334 6.70 -16.22 -5.05
CA ASP A 334 7.18 -14.89 -4.66
C ASP A 334 8.39 -14.39 -5.46
N LEU A 335 9.16 -15.29 -6.07
CA LEU A 335 10.27 -14.96 -6.97
C LEU A 335 9.84 -14.94 -8.44
N ASP A 336 8.54 -15.09 -8.74
CA ASP A 336 8.05 -15.01 -10.11
C ASP A 336 8.23 -13.59 -10.67
N ILE A 337 8.76 -13.57 -11.89
CA ILE A 337 9.05 -12.34 -12.59
C ILE A 337 7.87 -12.03 -13.49
N ARG A 338 7.29 -10.85 -13.30
CA ARG A 338 6.26 -10.32 -14.20
C ARG A 338 6.92 -9.34 -15.15
N CYS A 339 6.87 -9.63 -16.44
CA CYS A 339 7.29 -8.71 -17.49
C CYS A 339 6.06 -8.11 -18.19
N ASP A 340 5.90 -6.79 -18.14
CA ASP A 340 4.73 -6.10 -18.67
C ASP A 340 5.08 -4.69 -19.20
N ALA A 341 4.20 -4.13 -20.03
CA ALA A 341 4.24 -2.72 -20.45
C ALA A 341 2.97 -1.97 -19.98
N VAL A 342 2.43 -2.35 -18.82
CA VAL A 342 1.15 -1.81 -18.33
C VAL A 342 1.35 -0.39 -17.78
N ALA A 343 2.44 -0.17 -17.04
CA ALA A 343 2.71 1.13 -16.42
C ALA A 343 3.40 2.14 -17.35
N THR A 344 4.11 1.66 -18.39
CA THR A 344 4.82 2.52 -19.34
C THR A 344 4.82 1.88 -20.72
N ALA A 345 4.95 2.68 -21.79
CA ALA A 345 5.10 2.17 -23.15
C ALA A 345 6.37 1.30 -23.35
N THR A 346 7.29 1.32 -22.38
CA THR A 346 8.49 0.47 -22.38
C THR A 346 8.25 -0.76 -21.50
N PRO A 347 8.39 -1.98 -22.04
CA PRO A 347 8.37 -3.20 -21.23
C PRO A 347 9.34 -3.18 -20.04
N GLY A 348 8.87 -3.66 -18.90
CA GLY A 348 9.67 -3.84 -17.70
C GLY A 348 9.35 -5.14 -16.98
N CYS A 349 10.39 -5.74 -16.39
CA CYS A 349 10.27 -6.93 -15.55
C CYS A 349 10.43 -6.56 -14.09
N VAL A 350 9.56 -7.08 -13.23
CA VAL A 350 9.54 -6.87 -11.78
C VAL A 350 9.25 -8.17 -11.05
N PHE A 351 9.71 -8.29 -9.81
CA PHE A 351 9.23 -9.35 -8.90
C PHE A 351 7.80 -9.02 -8.49
N SER A 352 6.86 -9.91 -8.83
CA SER A 352 5.41 -9.64 -8.74
C SER A 352 4.93 -9.50 -7.29
N ALA A 353 5.54 -10.25 -6.37
CA ALA A 353 5.21 -10.25 -4.95
C ALA A 353 5.76 -9.04 -4.18
N TYR A 354 6.63 -8.23 -4.79
CA TYR A 354 7.20 -7.06 -4.10
C TYR A 354 6.12 -6.00 -3.84
N LYS A 355 5.82 -5.73 -2.56
CA LYS A 355 4.92 -4.65 -2.15
C LYS A 355 5.63 -3.31 -2.34
N LEU A 356 5.21 -2.51 -3.32
CA LEU A 356 5.84 -1.23 -3.61
C LEU A 356 5.73 -0.26 -2.44
N THR A 357 6.85 0.32 -2.01
CA THR A 357 6.89 1.45 -1.08
C THR A 357 7.08 2.75 -1.86
N TRP A 358 6.22 3.73 -1.62
CA TRP A 358 6.30 5.05 -2.24
C TRP A 358 6.57 6.10 -1.16
N VAL A 359 7.39 7.09 -1.49
CA VAL A 359 7.63 8.25 -0.63
C VAL A 359 7.11 9.48 -1.34
N MET A 360 6.23 10.22 -0.67
CA MET A 360 5.67 11.44 -1.22
C MET A 360 6.65 12.61 -1.05
N ASN A 361 6.66 13.54 -2.01
CA ASN A 361 7.59 14.66 -2.02
C ASN A 361 7.13 15.79 -1.09
N PHE A 362 7.37 15.64 0.22
CA PHE A 362 6.95 16.62 1.23
C PHE A 362 7.51 18.02 0.98
N LYS A 363 8.75 18.13 0.45
CA LYS A 363 9.34 19.44 0.11
C LYS A 363 8.54 20.16 -0.96
N LYS A 364 8.03 19.43 -1.95
CA LYS A 364 7.28 20.00 -3.07
C LYS A 364 5.80 20.18 -2.77
N PHE A 365 5.19 19.28 -2.02
CA PHE A 365 3.75 19.22 -1.78
C PHE A 365 3.40 19.01 -0.29
N PRO A 366 3.83 19.91 0.61
CA PRO A 366 3.71 19.69 2.05
C PRO A 366 2.26 19.47 2.51
N ALA A 367 1.30 20.26 2.01
CA ALA A 367 -0.11 20.13 2.36
C ALA A 367 -0.73 18.79 1.94
N ALA A 368 -0.52 18.36 0.68
CA ALA A 368 -1.05 17.09 0.18
C ALA A 368 -0.44 15.89 0.92
N VAL A 369 0.85 15.95 1.24
CA VAL A 369 1.52 14.89 2.00
C VAL A 369 1.04 14.87 3.46
N ALA A 370 0.80 16.03 4.08
CA ALA A 370 0.23 16.09 5.42
C ALA A 370 -1.19 15.50 5.45
N HIS A 371 -2.02 15.81 4.44
CA HIS A 371 -3.35 15.21 4.27
C HIS A 371 -3.26 13.68 4.19
N ALA A 372 -2.42 13.15 3.30
CA ALA A 372 -2.22 11.71 3.15
C ALA A 372 -1.70 11.05 4.44
N TRP A 373 -0.74 11.68 5.12
CA TRP A 373 -0.21 11.19 6.39
C TRP A 373 -1.28 11.12 7.47
N MET A 374 -2.13 12.16 7.60
CA MET A 374 -3.21 12.16 8.58
C MET A 374 -4.19 11.02 8.29
N THR A 375 -4.56 10.83 7.02
CA THR A 375 -5.43 9.72 6.61
C THR A 375 -4.80 8.37 6.95
N GLN A 376 -3.53 8.16 6.64
CA GLN A 376 -2.78 6.93 6.98
C GLN A 376 -2.66 6.69 8.48
N ALA A 377 -2.42 7.74 9.26
CA ALA A 377 -2.10 7.63 10.68
C ALA A 377 -3.33 7.58 11.58
N LYS A 378 -4.46 8.15 11.15
CA LYS A 378 -5.63 8.40 12.00
C LYS A 378 -6.89 7.66 11.59
N LEU A 379 -7.04 7.26 10.33
CA LEU A 379 -8.19 6.43 9.96
C LEU A 379 -8.03 5.00 10.48
N PRO A 380 -9.13 4.33 10.91
CA PRO A 380 -9.08 3.00 11.51
C PRO A 380 -8.43 1.91 10.65
N ASN A 381 -8.52 2.02 9.32
CA ASN A 381 -7.98 1.05 8.37
C ASN A 381 -6.63 1.46 7.76
N HIS A 382 -6.03 2.56 8.24
CA HIS A 382 -4.65 2.96 7.92
C HIS A 382 -4.25 2.85 6.43
N PRO A 383 -5.07 3.33 5.48
CA PRO A 383 -4.93 2.88 4.10
C PRO A 383 -3.66 3.44 3.46
N GLY A 384 -2.84 2.57 2.86
CA GLY A 384 -1.53 2.92 2.31
C GLY A 384 -0.41 3.05 3.35
N SER A 385 -0.62 2.63 4.60
CA SER A 385 0.36 2.71 5.68
C SER A 385 1.31 1.51 5.67
N LYS A 386 2.61 1.77 5.49
CA LYS A 386 3.66 0.75 5.65
C LYS A 386 3.75 0.21 7.09
N PRO A 387 3.74 1.05 8.16
CA PRO A 387 3.77 0.54 9.54
C PRO A 387 2.60 -0.35 9.93
N ALA A 388 1.43 -0.16 9.30
CA ALA A 388 0.24 -0.98 9.56
C ALA A 388 0.11 -2.21 8.63
N ASP A 389 1.03 -2.39 7.67
CA ASP A 389 0.95 -3.38 6.58
C ASP A 389 -0.36 -3.31 5.76
N GLU A 390 -0.88 -2.10 5.54
CA GLU A 390 -2.11 -1.84 4.81
C GLU A 390 -1.80 -1.14 3.47
N PRO A 391 -1.41 -1.87 2.41
CA PRO A 391 -1.03 -1.26 1.13
C PRO A 391 -2.23 -0.66 0.39
N LEU A 392 -1.97 0.31 -0.48
CA LEU A 392 -2.95 0.73 -1.47
C LEU A 392 -3.08 -0.32 -2.57
N LEU A 393 -4.31 -0.65 -2.94
CA LEU A 393 -4.62 -1.58 -4.01
C LEU A 393 -4.86 -0.81 -5.31
N TYR A 394 -4.01 -1.04 -6.31
CA TYR A 394 -4.08 -0.35 -7.59
C TYR A 394 -5.39 -0.66 -8.34
N LEU A 395 -6.11 0.38 -8.75
CA LEU A 395 -7.26 0.31 -9.65
C LEU A 395 -6.85 0.81 -11.04
N PRO A 396 -6.80 -0.07 -12.07
CA PRO A 396 -6.40 0.34 -13.40
C PRO A 396 -7.43 1.24 -14.07
N ALA A 397 -6.96 2.13 -14.95
CA ALA A 397 -7.84 3.03 -15.70
C ALA A 397 -8.76 2.32 -16.70
N LYS A 398 -8.40 1.10 -17.13
CA LYS A 398 -9.18 0.23 -18.01
C LYS A 398 -9.07 -1.22 -17.54
N GLY A 399 -10.13 -2.00 -17.75
CA GLY A 399 -10.12 -3.43 -17.47
C GLY A 399 -10.06 -3.79 -15.98
N SER A 400 -10.55 -2.91 -15.11
CA SER A 400 -10.79 -3.28 -13.71
C SER A 400 -11.88 -4.36 -13.65
N ALA A 401 -11.72 -5.33 -12.76
CA ALA A 401 -12.68 -6.42 -12.58
C ALA A 401 -14.07 -5.90 -12.18
N SER A 402 -14.12 -4.78 -11.44
CA SER A 402 -15.33 -4.09 -11.01
C SER A 402 -15.99 -3.25 -12.12
N GLY A 403 -15.34 -3.07 -13.27
CA GLY A 403 -15.75 -2.12 -14.31
C GLY A 403 -15.64 -0.64 -13.90
N ARG A 404 -15.17 -0.36 -12.67
CA ARG A 404 -15.02 0.98 -12.11
C ARG A 404 -13.71 1.62 -12.56
N THR A 405 -13.75 2.89 -12.94
CA THR A 405 -12.58 3.66 -13.39
C THR A 405 -12.19 4.74 -12.37
N PRO A 406 -10.92 5.20 -12.37
CA PRO A 406 -10.49 6.32 -11.55
C PRO A 406 -11.34 7.59 -11.76
N THR A 407 -11.75 7.89 -13.00
CA THR A 407 -12.61 9.04 -13.29
C THR A 407 -13.96 8.94 -12.58
N GLN A 408 -14.54 7.75 -12.50
CA GLN A 408 -15.83 7.55 -11.80
C GLN A 408 -15.66 7.66 -10.28
N ASN A 409 -14.57 7.14 -9.71
CA ASN A 409 -14.26 7.35 -8.29
C ASN A 409 -14.10 8.84 -8.00
N ARG A 410 -13.33 9.55 -8.84
CA ARG A 410 -13.12 10.99 -8.73
C ARG A 410 -14.43 11.78 -8.83
N GLY A 411 -15.36 11.34 -9.68
CA GLY A 411 -16.67 11.97 -9.83
C GLY A 411 -17.56 11.88 -8.59
N VAL A 412 -17.33 10.94 -7.68
CA VAL A 412 -18.02 10.86 -6.38
C VAL A 412 -17.39 11.81 -5.36
N ILE A 413 -16.06 11.86 -5.33
CA ILE A 413 -15.32 12.63 -4.32
C ILE A 413 -15.25 14.13 -4.66
N CYS A 414 -14.99 14.45 -5.91
CA CYS A 414 -14.94 15.82 -6.39
C CYS A 414 -15.63 15.93 -7.76
N PRO A 415 -16.98 15.91 -7.77
CA PRO A 415 -17.73 16.29 -8.95
C PRO A 415 -17.48 17.75 -9.32
N SER A 416 -17.76 18.12 -10.58
CA SER A 416 -17.52 19.48 -11.07
C SER A 416 -18.23 20.54 -10.21
N GLY A 417 -17.50 21.57 -9.79
CA GLY A 417 -18.01 22.66 -8.95
C GLY A 417 -18.20 22.30 -7.47
N TRP A 418 -17.84 21.09 -7.05
CA TRP A 418 -17.98 20.68 -5.66
C TRP A 418 -17.05 21.44 -4.73
N ALA A 419 -15.75 21.62 -5.00
CA ALA A 419 -14.92 22.38 -4.05
C ALA A 419 -15.22 23.88 -4.09
N ALA A 420 -15.66 24.41 -5.22
CA ALA A 420 -16.22 25.76 -5.28
C ALA A 420 -17.46 25.94 -4.36
N LYS A 421 -18.31 24.92 -4.23
CA LYS A 421 -19.52 24.95 -3.39
C LYS A 421 -19.24 24.59 -1.92
N SER A 422 -18.48 23.53 -1.69
CA SER A 422 -18.35 22.82 -0.41
C SER A 422 -16.95 22.92 0.19
N GLY A 423 -15.94 23.25 -0.61
CA GLY A 423 -14.56 23.42 -0.14
C GLY A 423 -14.40 24.72 0.64
N ASN A 424 -13.46 24.73 1.59
CA ASN A 424 -13.17 25.91 2.39
C ASN A 424 -12.76 27.09 1.49
N PRO A 425 -13.34 28.30 1.69
CA PRO A 425 -13.12 29.44 0.82
C PRO A 425 -11.66 29.89 0.70
N ASP A 426 -10.85 29.65 1.73
CA ASP A 426 -9.46 30.07 1.82
C ASP A 426 -8.48 29.07 1.17
N THR A 427 -8.98 27.92 0.69
CA THR A 427 -8.17 26.84 0.13
C THR A 427 -7.33 27.32 -1.07
N THR A 428 -6.01 27.17 -0.98
CA THR A 428 -5.09 27.45 -2.08
C THR A 428 -5.24 26.48 -3.26
N THR A 429 -4.88 26.93 -4.46
CA THR A 429 -4.49 26.02 -5.55
C THR A 429 -3.14 25.39 -5.22
N LEU A 430 -3.00 24.07 -5.43
CA LEU A 430 -1.70 23.41 -5.29
C LEU A 430 -0.71 23.93 -6.36
N PRO A 431 0.57 24.16 -6.03
CA PRO A 431 1.59 24.58 -6.99
C PRO A 431 1.66 23.63 -8.20
N GLY A 432 1.53 24.18 -9.42
CA GLY A 432 1.63 23.41 -10.66
C GLY A 432 0.33 22.72 -11.12
N ASN A 433 -0.78 22.86 -10.39
CA ASN A 433 -2.10 22.47 -10.90
C ASN A 433 -2.73 23.63 -11.67
N THR A 434 -2.95 23.44 -12.97
CA THR A 434 -3.99 24.18 -13.68
C THR A 434 -5.34 23.74 -13.11
N PRO A 435 -6.22 24.65 -12.66
CA PRO A 435 -7.58 24.32 -12.26
C PRO A 435 -8.22 23.38 -13.30
N LYS A 436 -8.48 22.12 -12.92
CA LYS A 436 -9.27 21.21 -13.75
C LYS A 436 -10.75 21.45 -13.44
N ASN A 437 -11.59 21.45 -14.47
CA ASN A 437 -13.05 21.64 -14.35
C ASN A 437 -13.49 23.00 -13.77
N ASN A 438 -12.72 24.06 -14.02
CA ASN A 438 -12.98 25.43 -13.50
C ASN A 438 -13.07 25.51 -11.96
N ASP A 439 -12.54 24.54 -11.22
CA ASP A 439 -12.52 24.62 -9.75
C ASP A 439 -11.24 25.33 -9.27
N PRO A 440 -11.32 26.58 -8.77
CA PRO A 440 -10.16 27.29 -8.25
C PRO A 440 -9.66 26.68 -6.93
N ARG A 441 -10.39 25.74 -6.30
CA ARG A 441 -10.01 25.12 -5.03
C ARG A 441 -9.54 23.69 -5.26
N SER A 442 -8.49 23.29 -4.56
CA SER A 442 -7.99 21.92 -4.64
C SER A 442 -8.96 20.95 -3.94
N CYS A 443 -9.45 19.96 -4.67
CA CYS A 443 -10.13 18.78 -4.12
C CYS A 443 -9.14 17.60 -3.99
N ASP A 444 -7.93 17.75 -3.47
CA ASP A 444 -7.02 16.58 -3.45
C ASP A 444 -7.63 15.41 -2.65
N GLU A 445 -7.37 14.17 -3.06
CA GLU A 445 -7.96 13.00 -2.41
C GLU A 445 -6.91 11.96 -2.06
N PHE A 446 -6.98 11.46 -0.83
CA PHE A 446 -6.29 10.27 -0.41
C PHE A 446 -7.26 9.35 0.34
N CYS A 447 -7.43 8.08 -0.05
CA CYS A 447 -6.72 7.36 -1.11
C CYS A 447 -7.08 7.84 -2.53
N TYR A 448 -6.09 7.78 -3.43
CA TYR A 448 -6.23 8.20 -4.83
C TYR A 448 -7.40 7.49 -5.55
N ALA A 449 -8.09 8.17 -6.48
CA ALA A 449 -9.10 7.56 -7.35
C ALA A 449 -8.63 6.29 -8.07
N SER A 450 -7.33 6.18 -8.36
CA SER A 450 -6.68 5.02 -8.95
C SER A 450 -6.34 3.92 -7.95
N ALA A 451 -7.00 3.90 -6.79
CA ALA A 451 -6.94 2.82 -5.82
C ALA A 451 -8.33 2.29 -5.46
N ALA A 452 -8.44 1.00 -5.18
CA ALA A 452 -9.68 0.40 -4.64
C ALA A 452 -10.00 0.93 -3.23
N ASN A 453 -9.00 1.45 -2.52
CA ASN A 453 -9.17 2.13 -1.23
C ASN A 453 -9.80 3.53 -1.36
N SER A 454 -9.98 4.05 -2.58
CA SER A 454 -10.62 5.36 -2.81
C SER A 454 -12.00 5.40 -2.20
N GLY A 455 -12.38 6.53 -1.61
CA GLY A 455 -13.72 6.71 -1.08
C GLY A 455 -14.81 6.61 -2.15
N GLY A 456 -14.48 6.96 -3.39
CA GLY A 456 -15.41 6.88 -4.52
C GLY A 456 -15.64 5.46 -5.05
N MET A 457 -14.93 4.46 -4.51
CA MET A 457 -15.09 3.06 -4.88
C MET A 457 -16.30 2.46 -4.14
N PRO A 458 -17.35 1.98 -4.83
CA PRO A 458 -18.54 1.43 -4.18
C PRO A 458 -18.30 0.04 -3.59
N ALA A 459 -19.04 -0.32 -2.55
CA ALA A 459 -19.12 -1.70 -2.06
C ALA A 459 -19.72 -2.66 -3.12
N PRO A 460 -19.36 -3.96 -3.11
CA PRO A 460 -18.48 -4.64 -2.15
C PRO A 460 -16.98 -4.48 -2.45
N ASP A 461 -16.62 -3.95 -3.63
CA ASP A 461 -15.22 -3.90 -4.08
C ASP A 461 -14.41 -2.75 -3.45
N GLY A 462 -15.10 -1.72 -2.97
CA GLY A 462 -14.52 -0.56 -2.30
C GLY A 462 -14.30 -0.79 -0.81
N LEU A 463 -13.13 -0.36 -0.33
CA LEU A 463 -12.73 -0.53 1.07
C LEU A 463 -13.13 0.66 1.97
N ASN A 464 -13.56 1.79 1.38
CA ASN A 464 -13.94 3.02 2.10
C ASN A 464 -15.14 3.75 1.45
N PRO A 465 -16.22 3.07 1.03
CA PRO A 465 -17.24 3.68 0.19
C PRO A 465 -17.93 4.87 0.87
N VAL A 466 -17.97 5.99 0.16
CA VAL A 466 -18.77 7.18 0.52
C VAL A 466 -19.73 7.51 -0.61
N SER A 467 -20.82 8.23 -0.30
CA SER A 467 -21.76 8.73 -1.29
C SER A 467 -21.36 10.10 -1.86
N SER A 468 -20.49 10.83 -1.16
CA SER A 468 -19.99 12.15 -1.58
C SER A 468 -18.70 12.51 -0.80
N GLY A 469 -17.90 13.42 -1.37
CA GLY A 469 -16.61 13.84 -0.80
C GLY A 469 -16.68 14.52 0.57
N ASP A 470 -17.83 15.09 0.96
CA ASP A 470 -18.05 15.71 2.28
C ASP A 470 -18.01 14.71 3.44
N GLN A 471 -18.19 13.42 3.15
CA GLN A 471 -18.04 12.33 4.13
C GLN A 471 -16.57 11.94 4.35
N CYS A 472 -15.66 12.39 3.49
CA CYS A 472 -14.23 12.16 3.64
C CYS A 472 -13.60 13.13 4.65
N VAL A 473 -12.41 12.77 5.14
CA VAL A 473 -11.58 13.68 5.94
C VAL A 473 -11.30 14.95 5.14
N GLN A 474 -11.66 16.11 5.70
CA GLN A 474 -11.44 17.41 5.07
C GLN A 474 -10.24 18.10 5.69
N THR A 475 -9.31 18.55 4.84
CA THR A 475 -8.23 19.47 5.20
C THR A 475 -8.16 20.57 4.18
N TYR A 476 -7.77 21.77 4.61
CA TYR A 476 -7.47 22.86 3.69
C TYR A 476 -6.15 23.50 4.09
N SER A 477 -5.52 24.16 3.11
CA SER A 477 -4.35 25.00 3.34
C SER A 477 -4.73 26.41 2.90
N PRO A 478 -4.75 27.39 3.82
CA PRO A 478 -5.02 28.77 3.46
C PRO A 478 -3.88 29.38 2.65
N THR A 479 -4.18 30.38 1.81
CA THR A 479 -3.13 31.21 1.19
C THR A 479 -2.45 32.00 2.29
N GLY A 480 -1.11 32.09 2.25
CA GLY A 480 -0.28 32.80 3.21
C GLY A 480 -0.72 34.25 3.44
N THR A 481 -1.70 34.41 4.30
CA THR A 481 -2.01 35.62 5.04
C THR A 481 -2.00 35.18 6.49
N THR A 482 -1.22 35.90 7.27
CA THR A 482 -1.08 35.77 8.73
C THR A 482 -2.39 35.29 9.34
N PRO A 483 -2.38 34.29 10.24
CA PRO A 483 -3.60 33.90 10.94
C PRO A 483 -4.25 35.17 11.49
N PRO A 484 -5.59 35.33 11.41
CA PRO A 484 -6.24 36.44 12.08
C PRO A 484 -5.73 36.40 13.51
N SER A 485 -5.06 37.48 13.93
CA SER A 485 -4.52 37.59 15.26
C SER A 485 -5.60 37.09 16.21
N SER A 486 -5.30 36.05 16.98
CA SER A 486 -6.10 35.67 18.12
C SER A 486 -6.12 36.85 19.07
N GLN A 487 -7.03 37.79 18.82
CA GLN A 487 -7.41 38.76 19.83
C GLN A 487 -8.08 37.93 20.93
N GLY A 488 -7.31 37.69 21.99
CA GLY A 488 -7.85 37.24 23.27
C GLY A 488 -7.66 35.77 23.63
N ALA A 489 -6.61 35.07 23.18
CA ALA A 489 -6.17 33.89 23.93
C ALA A 489 -5.29 34.38 25.10
N ALA A 490 -5.92 34.61 26.25
CA ALA A 490 -5.20 34.80 27.51
C ALA A 490 -4.19 33.65 27.67
N GLN A 491 -2.91 34.01 27.78
CA GLN A 491 -1.86 33.05 28.09
C GLN A 491 -2.25 32.28 29.36
N PRO A 492 -2.23 30.93 29.37
CA PRO A 492 -2.29 30.20 30.61
C PRO A 492 -1.01 30.51 31.39
N GLN A 493 -1.15 31.24 32.51
CA GLN A 493 -0.10 31.28 33.51
C GLN A 493 0.14 29.85 33.98
N ARG A 494 1.40 29.41 33.87
CA ARG A 494 1.85 28.13 34.40
C ARG A 494 1.68 28.10 35.93
N PRO A 495 1.31 26.96 36.53
CA PRO A 495 1.77 26.65 37.87
C PRO A 495 3.29 26.41 37.91
#